data_AF-A0A4Y2V3L4-F1
#
_entry.id   AF-A0A4Y2V3L4-F1
#
_cell.length_a   1.000
_cell.length_b   1.000
_cell.length_c   1.000
_cell.angle_alpha   90.00
_cell.angle_beta   90.00
_cell.angle_gamma   90.00
#
_symmetry.space_group_name_H-M   'P 1'
#
loop_
_entity.id
_entity.type
_entity.pdbx_description
1 polymer ?
#
loop_
_entity_poly.entity_id
_entity_poly.type
_entity_poly.pdbx_seq_one_letter_code
_entity_poly.pdbx_strand_id
1 'polypeptide(L)'
;MPLHLKAQQEAIFINVTCLRKEIELEGLSNKPSDYEEKVKSLTIYPSLFNIRNQISTTEPYKEDNSLMFFTDGSKTEMGTGCSYCAFENGSKVLEWMKN
;
A
#
# COMPACT_ATOMS: atom_id res chain seq x y z
N MET A 1 13.17 -4.14 -23.26
CA MET A 1 12.68 -5.45 -22.79
C MET A 1 11.25 -5.64 -23.31
N PRO A 2 10.89 -6.77 -23.92
CA PRO A 2 9.49 -7.08 -24.25
C PRO A 2 8.55 -6.93 -23.05
N LEU A 3 7.32 -6.46 -23.29
CA LEU A 3 6.33 -6.19 -22.24
C LEU A 3 6.07 -7.42 -21.34
N HIS A 4 5.97 -8.60 -21.94
CA HIS A 4 5.71 -9.85 -21.21
C HIS A 4 6.84 -10.19 -20.22
N LEU A 5 8.10 -9.91 -20.57
CA LEU A 5 9.23 -10.15 -19.66
C LEU A 5 9.21 -9.17 -18.48
N LYS A 6 8.85 -7.90 -18.73
CA LYS A 6 8.74 -6.90 -17.66
C LYS A 6 7.61 -7.26 -16.68
N ALA A 7 6.45 -7.67 -17.19
CA ALA A 7 5.33 -8.12 -16.36
C ALA A 7 5.70 -9.37 -15.53
N GLN A 8 6.44 -10.31 -16.11
CA GLN A 8 6.92 -11.49 -15.39
C GLN A 8 7.90 -11.11 -14.27
N GLN A 9 8.82 -10.18 -14.53
CA GLN A 9 9.75 -9.68 -13.53
C GLN A 9 9.03 -8.98 -12.37
N GLU A 10 8.03 -8.14 -12.65
CA GLU A 10 7.23 -7.48 -11.62
C GLU A 10 6.40 -8.47 -10.80
N ALA A 11 5.82 -9.49 -11.44
CA ALA A 11 5.07 -10.54 -10.75
C ALA A 11 5.97 -11.33 -9.78
N ILE A 12 7.19 -11.69 -10.21
CA ILE A 12 8.21 -12.34 -9.37
C ILE A 12 8.54 -11.46 -8.17
N PHE A 13 8.84 -10.18 -8.41
CA PHE A 13 9.19 -9.23 -7.36
C PHE A 13 8.09 -9.09 -6.31
N ILE A 14 6.83 -8.94 -6.73
CA ILE A 14 5.67 -8.82 -5.84
C ILE A 14 5.47 -10.11 -5.02
N ASN A 15 5.61 -11.28 -5.66
CA ASN A 15 5.45 -12.56 -4.98
C ASN A 15 6.48 -12.75 -3.86
N VAL A 16 7.76 -12.44 -4.12
CA VAL A 16 8.84 -12.62 -3.15
C VAL A 16 8.80 -11.56 -2.05
N THR A 17 8.68 -10.28 -2.40
CA THR A 17 8.88 -9.16 -1.44
C THR A 17 7.61 -8.73 -0.72
N CYS A 18 6.45 -8.75 -1.39
CA CYS A 18 5.19 -8.27 -0.81
C CYS A 18 4.33 -9.41 -0.26
N LEU A 19 4.23 -10.50 -1.02
CA LEU A 19 3.39 -11.65 -0.65
C LEU A 19 4.14 -12.71 0.15
N ARG A 20 5.48 -12.63 0.21
CA ARG A 20 6.35 -13.57 0.92
C ARG A 20 6.10 -15.03 0.52
N LYS A 21 5.88 -15.26 -0.78
CA LYS A 21 5.72 -16.59 -1.34
C LYS A 21 7.08 -17.13 -1.78
N GLU A 22 7.33 -18.39 -1.47
CA GLU A 22 8.40 -19.17 -2.10
C GLU A 22 8.03 -19.38 -3.56
N ILE A 23 9.00 -19.13 -4.46
CA ILE A 23 8.80 -19.30 -5.90
C ILE A 23 9.92 -20.15 -6.48
N GLU A 24 9.59 -20.88 -7.55
CA GLU A 24 10.57 -21.66 -8.31
C GLU A 24 10.95 -20.88 -9.58
N LEU A 25 12.23 -20.57 -9.73
CA LEU A 25 12.80 -19.95 -10.92
C LEU A 25 13.92 -20.83 -11.43
N GLU A 26 13.80 -21.27 -12.69
CA GLU A 26 14.82 -22.09 -13.36
C GLU A 26 15.20 -23.36 -12.58
N GLY A 27 14.25 -23.94 -11.85
CA GLY A 27 14.46 -25.14 -11.02
C GLY A 27 15.13 -24.87 -9.67
N LEU A 28 15.39 -23.60 -9.34
CA LEU A 28 15.85 -23.19 -8.01
C LEU A 28 14.67 -22.65 -7.21
N SER A 29 14.49 -23.17 -5.99
CA SER A 29 13.59 -22.55 -5.03
C SER A 29 14.22 -21.27 -4.49
N ASN A 30 13.46 -20.18 -4.55
CA ASN A 30 13.84 -18.87 -4.03
C ASN A 30 12.88 -18.52 -2.89
N LYS A 31 13.42 -18.45 -1.68
CA LYS A 31 12.65 -18.11 -0.49
C LYS A 31 12.75 -16.61 -0.23
N PRO A 32 11.69 -15.97 0.28
CA PRO A 32 11.76 -14.58 0.71
C PRO A 32 12.92 -14.32 1.69
N SER A 33 13.25 -15.28 2.55
CA SER A 33 14.36 -15.21 3.50
C SER A 33 15.74 -15.07 2.86
N ASP A 34 15.89 -15.44 1.59
CA ASP A 34 17.16 -15.39 0.88
C ASP A 34 17.49 -13.96 0.43
N TYR A 35 16.48 -13.08 0.38
CA TYR A 35 16.60 -11.68 -0.03
C TYR A 35 16.27 -10.69 1.10
N GLU A 36 15.48 -11.11 2.10
CA GLU A 36 15.19 -10.30 3.28
C GLU A 36 16.30 -10.48 4.33
N GLU A 37 17.09 -9.42 4.55
CA GLU A 37 17.89 -9.35 5.77
C GLU A 37 16.94 -9.28 6.97
N LYS A 38 17.12 -10.18 7.95
CA LYS A 38 16.49 -10.00 9.26
C LYS A 38 17.11 -8.78 9.92
N VAL A 39 16.59 -7.61 9.58
CA VAL A 39 16.85 -6.39 10.33
C VAL A 39 16.38 -6.68 11.75
N LYS A 40 17.34 -6.91 12.67
CA LYS A 40 17.06 -6.94 14.10
C LYS A 40 16.33 -5.64 14.38
N SER A 41 15.05 -5.75 14.70
CA SER A 41 14.08 -4.67 14.83
C SER A 41 14.78 -3.35 14.96
N LEU A 42 14.90 -2.58 13.86
CA LEU A 42 15.35 -1.21 13.99
C LEU A 42 14.30 -0.60 14.91
N THR A 43 14.68 -0.33 16.15
CA THR A 43 13.82 0.20 17.20
C THR A 43 13.52 1.66 16.91
N ILE A 44 13.26 2.00 15.66
CA ILE A 44 12.72 3.29 15.27
C ILE A 44 11.25 3.23 15.68
N TYR A 45 11.02 3.49 16.96
CA TYR A 45 9.69 3.75 17.44
C TYR A 45 9.13 4.94 16.66
N PRO A 46 7.89 4.84 16.15
CA PRO A 46 7.23 5.98 15.49
C PRO A 46 7.26 7.27 16.32
N SER A 47 7.34 7.16 17.65
CA SER A 47 7.49 8.29 18.59
C SER A 47 8.83 9.03 18.50
N LEU A 48 9.87 8.44 17.91
CA LEU A 48 11.15 9.12 17.63
C LEU A 48 11.05 10.07 16.44
N PHE A 49 10.07 9.89 15.56
CA PHE A 49 9.77 10.87 14.54
C PHE A 49 8.99 12.02 15.17
N ASN A 50 9.47 13.25 14.98
CA ASN A 50 8.74 14.45 15.41
C ASN A 50 7.55 14.70 14.48
N ILE A 51 6.50 13.89 14.64
CA ILE A 51 5.26 13.95 13.85
C ILE A 51 4.48 15.25 14.03
N ARG A 52 4.77 16.01 15.09
CA ARG A 52 4.06 17.27 15.42
C ARG A 52 4.17 18.31 14.30
N ASN A 53 5.28 18.33 13.57
CA ASN A 53 5.49 19.28 12.47
C ASN A 53 5.07 18.70 11.10
N GLN A 54 4.62 17.45 11.05
CA GLN A 54 4.17 16.77 9.83
C GLN A 54 2.66 16.63 9.75
N ILE A 55 1.97 16.64 10.90
CA ILE A 55 0.51 16.55 10.96
C ILE A 55 -0.03 17.97 11.09
N SER A 56 -0.62 18.48 10.01
CA SER A 56 -1.42 19.70 10.11
C SER A 56 -2.82 19.34 10.64
N THR A 57 -3.25 20.04 11.70
CA THR A 57 -4.64 20.04 12.17
C THR A 57 -5.46 21.17 11.56
N THR A 58 -4.85 21.99 10.71
CA THR A 58 -5.61 22.98 9.94
C THR A 58 -6.57 22.24 9.03
N GLU A 59 -7.83 22.66 8.96
CA GLU A 59 -8.72 22.15 7.92
C GLU A 59 -8.03 22.29 6.56
N PRO A 60 -8.05 21.24 5.71
CA PRO A 60 -7.54 21.36 4.36
C PRO A 60 -8.24 22.55 3.70
N TYR A 61 -7.47 23.37 2.97
CA TYR A 61 -8.02 24.51 2.24
C TYR A 61 -9.21 24.05 1.41
N LYS A 62 -10.41 24.52 1.75
CA LYS A 62 -11.63 24.29 0.97
C LYS A 62 -11.52 25.15 -0.27
N GLU A 63 -10.83 24.63 -1.28
CA GLU A 63 -11.02 25.17 -2.62
C GLU A 63 -12.48 24.89 -2.98
N ASP A 64 -13.26 25.94 -3.26
CA ASP A 64 -14.73 25.95 -3.42
C ASP A 64 -15.23 25.05 -4.59
N ASN A 65 -14.33 24.32 -5.23
CA ASN A 65 -14.54 23.39 -6.34
C ASN A 65 -13.62 22.13 -6.25
N SER A 66 -13.04 21.82 -5.09
CA SER A 66 -12.16 20.66 -4.95
C SER A 66 -12.95 19.39 -4.64
N LEU A 67 -12.86 18.43 -5.56
CA LEU A 67 -13.33 17.07 -5.37
C LEU A 67 -12.39 16.36 -4.39
N MET A 68 -12.88 16.09 -3.18
CA MET A 68 -12.13 15.40 -2.12
C MET A 68 -12.31 13.90 -2.24
N PHE A 69 -11.22 13.13 -2.30
CA PHE A 69 -11.26 11.67 -2.29
C PHE A 69 -10.79 11.12 -0.95
N PHE A 70 -11.55 10.18 -0.40
CA PHE A 70 -11.20 9.42 0.79
C PHE A 70 -11.09 7.95 0.42
N THR A 71 -10.02 7.30 0.84
CA THR A 71 -9.78 5.88 0.58
C THR A 71 -9.58 5.15 1.90
N ASP A 72 -10.23 4.01 2.06
CA ASP A 72 -10.01 3.12 3.20
C ASP A 72 -9.72 1.70 2.72
N GLY A 73 -8.87 0.99 3.46
CA GLY A 73 -8.44 -0.36 3.12
C GLY A 73 -8.33 -1.20 4.39
N SER A 74 -8.96 -2.37 4.37
CA SER A 74 -8.92 -3.32 5.48
C SER A 74 -8.28 -4.62 5.04
N LYS A 75 -7.46 -5.21 5.92
CA LYS A 75 -6.86 -6.52 5.70
C LYS A 75 -7.29 -7.43 6.85
N THR A 76 -7.98 -8.51 6.50
CA THR A 76 -8.42 -9.55 7.44
C THR A 76 -7.78 -10.89 7.06
N GLU A 77 -7.93 -11.91 7.92
CA GLU A 77 -7.50 -13.27 7.59
C GLU A 77 -8.22 -13.85 6.36
N MET A 78 -9.43 -13.37 6.07
CA MET A 78 -10.23 -13.83 4.93
C MET A 78 -9.91 -13.11 3.61
N GLY A 79 -9.14 -12.01 3.65
CA GLY A 79 -8.83 -11.24 2.45
C GLY A 79 -8.59 -9.76 2.71
N THR A 80 -8.48 -9.01 1.61
CA THR A 80 -8.25 -7.56 1.62
C THR A 80 -9.44 -6.86 1.01
N GLY A 81 -10.09 -5.99 1.78
CA GLY A 81 -11.12 -5.08 1.30
C GLY A 81 -10.55 -3.70 0.98
N CYS A 82 -11.15 -3.01 0.03
CA CYS A 82 -10.86 -1.61 -0.25
C CYS A 82 -12.15 -0.84 -0.55
N SER A 83 -12.17 0.42 -0.14
CA SER A 83 -13.26 1.34 -0.41
C SER A 83 -12.74 2.73 -0.70
N TYR A 84 -13.52 3.51 -1.44
CA TYR A 84 -13.31 4.94 -1.54
C TYR A 84 -14.63 5.68 -1.65
N CYS A 85 -14.62 6.95 -1.29
CA CYS A 85 -15.70 7.88 -1.55
C CYS A 85 -15.16 9.24 -1.99
N ALA A 86 -15.97 9.97 -2.76
CA ALA A 86 -15.64 11.32 -3.20
C ALA A 86 -16.68 12.31 -2.67
N PHE A 87 -16.23 13.49 -2.27
CA PHE A 87 -17.07 14.59 -1.81
C PHE A 87 -16.82 15.84 -2.66
N GLU A 88 -17.90 16.51 -3.03
CA GLU A 88 -17.89 17.82 -3.66
C GLU A 88 -18.68 18.77 -2.76
N ASN A 89 -18.09 19.90 -2.39
CA ASN A 89 -18.72 20.92 -1.52
C ASN A 89 -19.33 20.33 -0.23
N GLY A 90 -18.63 19.34 0.36
CA GLY A 90 -19.05 18.67 1.60
C GLY A 90 -20.16 17.63 1.42
N SER A 91 -20.62 17.37 0.20
CA SER A 91 -21.62 16.34 -0.12
C SER A 91 -20.97 15.14 -0.81
N LYS A 92 -21.30 13.92 -0.40
CA LYS A 92 -20.79 12.70 -1.04
C LYS A 92 -21.39 12.56 -2.43
N VAL A 93 -20.54 12.46 -3.45
CA VAL A 93 -20.95 12.34 -4.86
C VAL A 93 -20.69 10.96 -5.44
N LEU A 94 -19.70 10.22 -4.92
CA LEU A 94 -19.34 8.88 -5.38
C LEU A 94 -18.95 7.98 -4.20
N GLU A 95 -19.22 6.68 -4.34
CA GLU A 95 -18.72 5.64 -3.46
C GLU A 95 -18.51 4.34 -4.21
N TRP A 96 -17.53 3.55 -3.76
CA TRP A 96 -17.30 2.20 -4.23
C TRP A 96 -16.61 1.37 -3.15
N MET A 97 -16.93 0.08 -3.11
CA MET A 97 -16.26 -0.88 -2.24
C MET A 97 -16.06 -2.22 -2.94
N LYS A 98 -14.97 -2.90 -2.58
CA LYS A 98 -14.69 -4.29 -2.90
C LYS A 98 -14.27 -5.01 -1.63
N ASN A 99 -14.92 -6.15 -1.39
CA ASN A 99 -14.61 -7.07 -0.30
C ASN A 99 -13.80 -8.25 -0.81
#